data_AF-A0A9P6IR46-F1
#
_entry.id   AF-A0A9P6IR46-F1
#
_cell.length_a   1.000
_cell.length_b   1.000
_cell.length_c   1.000
_cell.angle_alpha   90.00
_cell.angle_beta   90.00
_cell.angle_gamma   90.00
#
_symmetry.space_group_name_H-M   'P 1'
#
loop_
_entity.id
_entity.type
_entity.pdbx_description
1 polymer ?
#
loop_
_entity_poly.entity_id
_entity_poly.type
_entity_poly.pdbx_seq_one_letter_code
_entity_poly.pdbx_strand_id
1 'polypeptide(L)'
;MSLHDRGHCPNQNTLRLLMSKGIRPYFYYIDLHGQVFLQDTTPKNFTSCYKDPKFLDFFISRIKPNSTALFPEYPWVSPCGKELNFVEVADTPIIFHGLQD
;
A
#
# COMPACT_ATOMS: atom_id res chain seq x y z
N MET A 1 -7.07 -8.56 -7.49
CA MET A 1 -8.23 -8.26 -6.62
C MET A 1 -7.68 -8.07 -5.22
N SER A 2 -7.90 -6.90 -4.62
CA SER A 2 -7.32 -6.56 -3.32
C SER A 2 -7.98 -7.33 -2.17
N LEU A 3 -7.34 -7.31 -0.99
CA LEU A 3 -7.89 -7.80 0.28
C LEU A 3 -9.28 -7.21 0.56
N HIS A 4 -9.47 -5.91 0.34
CA HIS A 4 -10.77 -5.26 0.55
C HIS A 4 -11.84 -5.79 -0.42
N ASP A 5 -11.47 -6.02 -1.69
CA ASP A 5 -12.39 -6.60 -2.67
C ASP A 5 -12.76 -8.07 -2.30
N ARG A 6 -11.97 -8.72 -1.43
CA ARG A 6 -12.24 -10.03 -0.82
C ARG A 6 -13.03 -9.93 0.50
N GLY A 7 -13.45 -8.74 0.91
CA GLY A 7 -14.17 -8.50 2.17
C GLY A 7 -13.28 -8.45 3.41
N HIS A 8 -11.95 -8.33 3.25
CA HIS A 8 -11.04 -8.19 4.37
C HIS A 8 -11.02 -6.74 4.87
N CYS A 9 -11.22 -6.58 6.17
CA CYS A 9 -11.15 -5.30 6.85
C CYS A 9 -10.00 -5.32 7.88
N PRO A 10 -9.15 -4.28 7.94
CA PRO A 10 -8.08 -4.22 8.93
C PRO A 10 -8.62 -4.30 10.36
N ASN A 11 -7.85 -4.96 11.24
CA ASN A 11 -8.22 -5.12 12.65
C ASN A 11 -8.42 -3.76 13.34
N GLN A 12 -9.63 -3.51 13.84
CA GLN A 12 -10.03 -2.23 14.44
C GLN A 12 -9.31 -1.91 15.75
N ASN A 13 -8.95 -2.91 16.55
CA ASN A 13 -8.20 -2.68 17.78
C ASN A 13 -6.76 -2.24 17.46
N THR A 14 -6.13 -2.87 16.46
CA THR A 14 -4.81 -2.48 15.98
C THR A 14 -4.82 -1.06 15.40
N LEU A 15 -5.84 -0.72 14.61
CA LEU A 15 -6.02 0.65 14.09
C LEU A 15 -6.10 1.68 15.21
N ARG A 16 -6.96 1.45 16.22
CA ARG A 16 -7.12 2.35 17.37
C ARG A 16 -5.80 2.53 18.14
N LEU A 17 -5.04 1.46 18.34
CA LEU A 17 -3.74 1.51 19.01
C LEU A 17 -2.71 2.35 18.24
N LEU A 18 -2.70 2.27 16.91
CA LEU A 18 -1.84 3.12 16.09
C LEU A 18 -2.25 4.59 16.19
N MET A 19 -3.54 4.86 16.06
CA MET A 19 -4.08 6.22 16.14
C MET A 19 -3.84 6.86 17.51
N SER A 20 -3.94 6.10 18.61
CA SER A 20 -3.62 6.61 19.96
C SER A 20 -2.15 6.97 20.13
N LYS A 21 -1.26 6.39 19.30
CA LYS A 21 0.18 6.72 19.24
C LYS A 21 0.49 7.84 18.24
N GLY A 22 -0.53 8.44 17.61
CA GLY A 22 -0.38 9.48 16.60
C GLY A 22 0.10 8.98 15.24
N ILE A 23 0.01 7.67 14.99
CA ILE A 23 0.34 7.04 13.70
C ILE A 23 -0.94 6.94 12.87
N ARG A 24 -0.87 7.36 11.61
CA ARG A 24 -1.96 7.24 10.62
C ARG A 24 -1.72 6.04 9.70
N PRO A 25 -2.44 4.94 9.87
CA PRO A 25 -2.35 3.81 8.96
C PRO A 25 -3.13 4.09 7.66
N TYR A 26 -2.52 3.79 6.52
CA TYR A 26 -3.19 3.74 5.22
C TYR A 26 -2.94 2.38 4.58
N PHE A 27 -3.87 1.91 3.76
CA PHE A 27 -3.79 0.60 3.12
C PHE A 27 -3.82 0.76 1.62
N TYR A 28 -2.86 0.15 0.95
CA TYR A 28 -2.67 0.26 -0.49
C TYR A 28 -2.62 -1.11 -1.14
N TYR A 29 -3.02 -1.15 -2.41
CA TYR A 29 -2.89 -2.30 -3.29
C TYR A 29 -2.07 -1.89 -4.52
N ILE A 30 -1.08 -2.71 -4.88
CA ILE A 30 -0.33 -2.60 -6.13
C ILE A 30 -0.74 -3.76 -7.04
N ASP A 31 -1.20 -3.45 -8.25
CA ASP A 31 -1.58 -4.47 -9.23
C ASP A 31 -0.39 -5.03 -10.02
N LEU A 32 -0.68 -5.95 -10.96
CA LEU A 32 0.32 -6.59 -11.82
C LEU A 32 1.01 -5.62 -12.79
N HIS A 33 0.51 -4.40 -12.96
CA HIS A 33 1.08 -3.37 -13.82
C HIS A 33 1.90 -2.34 -13.04
N GLY A 34 1.91 -2.42 -11.71
CA GLY A 34 2.58 -1.47 -10.82
C GLY A 34 1.71 -0.26 -10.48
N GLN A 35 0.40 -0.33 -10.76
CA GLN A 35 -0.52 0.75 -10.43
C GLN A 35 -0.85 0.72 -8.94
N VAL A 36 -0.68 1.87 -8.28
CA VAL A 36 -0.93 2.04 -6.84
C VAL A 36 -2.36 2.52 -6.62
N PHE A 37 -3.09 1.84 -5.75
CA PHE A 37 -4.47 2.18 -5.37
C PHE A 37 -4.58 2.30 -3.85
N LEU A 38 -5.38 3.25 -3.37
CA LEU A 38 -5.87 3.18 -2.00
C LEU A 38 -6.85 1.99 -1.91
N GLN A 39 -6.77 1.22 -0.83
CA GLN A 39 -7.51 -0.02 -0.68
C GLN A 39 -9.03 0.16 -0.87
N ASP A 40 -9.59 1.22 -0.28
CA ASP A 40 -11.03 1.50 -0.27
C ASP A 40 -11.53 2.05 -1.60
N THR A 41 -10.64 2.36 -2.55
CA THR A 41 -11.02 2.85 -3.87
C THR A 41 -11.63 1.72 -4.72
N THR A 42 -12.84 1.98 -5.21
CA THR A 42 -13.59 1.10 -6.10
C THR A 42 -14.26 1.94 -7.20
N PRO A 43 -14.16 1.58 -8.50
CA PRO A 43 -13.38 0.47 -9.05
C PRO A 43 -11.86 0.74 -9.01
N LYS A 44 -11.06 -0.32 -9.12
CA LYS A 44 -9.59 -0.24 -9.32
C LYS A 44 -9.28 -0.32 -10.81
N ASN A 45 -9.03 0.83 -11.43
CA ASN A 45 -8.75 1.01 -12.85
C ASN A 45 -7.81 2.20 -13.11
N PHE A 46 -7.48 2.46 -14.38
CA PHE A 46 -6.58 3.55 -14.75
C PHE A 46 -7.03 4.95 -14.28
N THR A 47 -8.32 5.23 -14.08
CA THR A 47 -8.74 6.57 -13.61
C THR A 47 -8.62 6.71 -12.09
N SER A 48 -8.59 5.60 -11.37
CA SER A 48 -8.57 5.54 -9.90
C SER A 48 -7.18 5.32 -9.28
N CYS A 49 -6.17 4.92 -10.08
CA CYS A 49 -4.81 4.75 -9.59
C CYS A 49 -4.13 6.10 -9.33
N TYR A 50 -3.16 6.10 -8.40
CA TYR A 50 -2.28 7.25 -8.20
C TYR A 50 -1.35 7.41 -9.41
N LYS A 51 -1.19 8.66 -9.85
CA LYS A 51 -0.36 9.04 -11.02
C LYS A 51 0.61 10.18 -10.75
N ASP A 52 0.53 10.79 -9.56
CA ASP A 52 1.42 11.89 -9.21
C ASP A 52 2.86 11.37 -9.08
N PRO A 53 3.81 11.82 -9.92
CA PRO A 53 5.16 11.26 -9.93
C PRO A 53 5.88 11.46 -8.60
N LYS A 54 5.70 12.61 -7.95
CA LYS A 54 6.37 12.91 -6.67
C LYS A 54 5.90 11.96 -5.57
N PHE A 55 4.60 11.71 -5.49
CA PHE A 55 4.03 10.72 -4.58
C PHE A 55 4.53 9.32 -4.89
N LEU A 56 4.51 8.90 -6.16
CA LEU A 56 4.91 7.55 -6.55
C LEU A 56 6.41 7.30 -6.28
N ASP A 57 7.27 8.24 -6.64
CA ASP A 57 8.71 8.18 -6.33
C ASP A 57 8.93 8.07 -4.82
N PHE A 58 8.25 8.92 -4.04
CA PHE A 58 8.32 8.90 -2.59
C PHE A 58 7.85 7.55 -2.00
N PHE A 59 6.73 7.03 -2.51
CA PHE A 59 6.05 5.85 -2.01
C PHE A 59 6.85 4.59 -2.32
N ILE A 60 7.22 4.39 -3.60
CA ILE A 60 7.92 3.20 -4.09
C ILE A 60 9.34 3.13 -3.53
N SER A 61 10.07 4.26 -3.48
CA SER A 61 11.46 4.30 -2.96
C SER A 61 11.58 3.92 -1.48
N ARG A 62 10.48 3.96 -0.72
CA ARG A 62 10.43 3.62 0.71
C ARG A 62 9.77 2.28 1.00
N ILE A 63 9.27 1.57 -0.02
CA ILE A 63 8.73 0.24 0.17
C ILE A 63 9.80 -0.68 0.75
N LYS A 64 9.43 -1.39 1.81
CA LYS A 64 10.26 -2.41 2.45
C LYS A 64 9.38 -3.50 3.07
N PRO A 65 9.93 -4.68 3.38
CA PRO A 65 9.17 -5.74 4.05
C PRO A 65 8.52 -5.24 5.34
N ASN A 66 7.29 -5.67 5.61
CA ASN A 66 6.58 -5.35 6.83
C ASN A 66 7.18 -6.11 8.02
N SER A 67 8.04 -5.43 8.78
CA SER A 67 8.65 -5.94 10.01
C SER A 67 7.93 -5.48 11.28
N THR A 68 6.72 -4.91 11.17
CA THR A 68 6.03 -4.28 12.31
C THR A 68 5.22 -5.27 13.16
N ALA A 69 5.03 -6.50 12.68
CA ALA A 69 4.07 -7.48 13.20
C ALA A 69 2.60 -7.01 13.20
N LEU A 70 2.30 -5.83 12.64
CA LEU A 70 0.96 -5.30 12.49
C LEU A 70 0.45 -5.60 11.09
N PHE A 71 -0.83 -5.98 11.00
CA PHE A 71 -1.52 -6.32 9.76
C PHE A 71 -0.67 -7.24 8.86
N PRO A 72 -0.39 -8.49 9.30
CA PRO A 72 0.48 -9.43 8.57
C PRO A 72 -0.02 -9.76 7.16
N GLU A 73 -1.29 -9.50 6.87
CA GLU A 73 -1.86 -9.59 5.53
C GLU A 73 -1.27 -8.57 4.53
N TYR A 74 -0.58 -7.53 5.00
CA TYR A 74 0.16 -6.57 4.19
C TYR A 74 1.67 -6.86 4.30
N PRO A 75 2.26 -7.57 3.33
CA PRO A 75 3.65 -8.00 3.40
C PRO A 75 4.66 -6.86 3.27
N TRP A 76 4.23 -5.67 2.83
CA TRP A 76 5.08 -4.52 2.59
C TRP A 76 4.58 -3.28 3.34
N VAL A 77 5.49 -2.35 3.61
CA VAL A 77 5.18 -1.03 4.14
C VAL A 77 5.98 0.05 3.44
N SER A 78 5.40 1.24 3.28
CA SER A 78 6.09 2.47 2.86
C SER A 78 5.91 3.56 3.94
N PRO A 79 6.91 3.80 4.81
CA PRO A 79 6.78 4.79 5.89
C PRO A 79 6.83 6.24 5.41
N CYS A 80 6.02 7.12 6.00
CA CYS A 80 5.92 8.54 5.66
C CYS A 80 5.69 9.42 6.89
N GLY A 81 6.75 9.72 7.65
CA GLY A 81 6.63 10.54 8.86
C GLY A 81 5.68 9.92 9.88
N LYS A 82 4.51 10.54 10.10
CA LYS A 82 3.45 10.02 10.98
C LYS A 82 2.51 9.02 10.29
N GLU A 83 2.71 8.75 9.00
CA GLU A 83 1.90 7.86 8.19
C GLU A 83 2.64 6.55 7.98
N LEU A 84 1.90 5.45 8.10
CA LEU A 84 2.40 4.11 7.82
C LEU A 84 1.51 3.49 6.76
N ASN A 85 2.04 3.41 5.54
CA ASN A 85 1.32 2.84 4.41
C ASN A 85 1.58 1.33 4.39
N PHE A 86 0.57 0.54 4.69
CA PHE A 86 0.58 -0.93 4.56
C PHE A 86 0.21 -1.30 3.13
N VAL A 87 0.97 -2.22 2.53
CA VAL A 87 0.90 -2.47 1.09
C VAL A 87 0.72 -3.96 0.82
N GLU A 88 -0.36 -4.27 0.10
CA GLU A 88 -0.61 -5.53 -0.56
C GLU A 88 -0.15 -5.42 -2.02
N VAL A 89 0.40 -6.49 -2.56
CA VAL A 89 0.85 -6.56 -3.96
C VAL A 89 0.22 -7.76 -4.64
N ALA A 90 -0.07 -7.64 -5.94
CA ALA A 90 -0.54 -8.76 -6.74
C ALA A 90 0.55 -9.81 -6.98
N ASP A 91 1.82 -9.39 -7.03
CA ASP A 91 2.99 -10.28 -7.17
C ASP A 91 4.21 -9.66 -6.46
N THR A 92 4.79 -8.60 -7.03
CA THR A 92 5.94 -7.88 -6.46
C THR A 92 5.68 -6.37 -6.40
N PRO A 93 6.30 -5.63 -5.45
CA PRO A 93 6.06 -4.20 -5.30
C PRO A 93 6.76 -3.32 -6.36
N ILE A 94 7.73 -3.87 -7.09
CA ILE A 94 8.53 -3.16 -8.10
C ILE A 94 8.46 -3.96 -9.39
N ILE A 95 8.06 -3.29 -10.47
CA ILE A 95 7.94 -3.88 -11.81
C ILE A 95 8.83 -3.10 -12.75
N PHE A 96 9.61 -3.81 -13.55
CA PHE A 96 10.44 -3.24 -14.60
C PHE A 96 9.67 -3.29 -15.92
N HIS A 97 9.42 -2.12 -16.53
CA HIS A 97 8.70 -2.03 -17.80
C HIS A 97 9.61 -2.13 -19.03
N GLY A 98 10.93 -2.13 -18.84
CA GLY A 98 11.90 -2.25 -19.91
C GLY A 98 13.33 -2.32 -19.38
N LEU A 99 14.22 -2.80 -20.24
CA LEU A 99 15.67 -2.76 -20.06
C LEU A 99 16.23 -1.80 -21.11
N GLN A 100 17.17 -0.94 -20.72
CA GLN A 100 17.91 -0.05 -21.62
C GLN A 100 19.39 -0.43 -21.58
N ASP A 101 20.05 -0.35 -22.73
CA ASP A 101 21.48 -0.67 -22.91
C ASP A 101 22.42 0.42 -22.37
#